data_AF-A0A4Y2ID52-F1
#
_entry.id   AF-A0A4Y2ID52-F1
#
_cell.length_a   1.000
_cell.length_b   1.000
_cell.length_c   1.000
_cell.angle_alpha   90.00
_cell.angle_beta   90.00
_cell.angle_gamma   90.00
#
_symmetry.space_group_name_H-M   'P 1'
#
loop_
_entity.id
_entity.type
_entity.pdbx_description
1 polymer ?
#
loop_
_entity_poly.entity_id
_entity_poly.type
_entity_poly.pdbx_seq_one_letter_code
_entity_poly.pdbx_strand_id
1 'polypeptide(L)'
;MTVLEVTSVENHQIEIHQYQMGRYISSKEEVCRILNFPIHERRPTVIHLSFHLEIGQRVYFTTENAAQHAQAPEEATLTSLFRLCPEDEFAHTLLRNEVPKNYTWNNGDKTWGNVENTGRLY
;
A
#
# COMPACT_ATOMS: atom_id res chain seq x y z
N MET A 1 8.14 25.93 -24.81
CA MET A 1 6.76 25.40 -24.87
C MET A 1 6.65 24.66 -26.19
N THR A 2 6.78 23.33 -26.19
CA THR A 2 6.62 22.51 -27.40
C THR A 2 5.24 21.89 -27.36
N VAL A 3 4.43 22.20 -28.37
CA VAL A 3 3.11 21.61 -28.56
C VAL A 3 3.31 20.28 -29.30
N LEU A 4 2.86 19.18 -28.70
CA LEU A 4 2.75 17.88 -29.37
C LEU A 4 1.37 17.82 -30.02
N GLU A 5 1.34 17.99 -31.33
CA GLU A 5 0.13 17.85 -32.13
C GLU A 5 -0.11 16.35 -32.42
N VAL A 6 -1.19 15.80 -31.87
CA VAL A 6 -1.56 14.39 -32.09
C VAL A 6 -2.41 14.31 -33.35
N THR A 7 -1.77 14.09 -34.49
CA THR A 7 -2.48 13.72 -35.72
C THR A 7 -2.87 12.25 -35.64
N SER A 8 -4.17 11.97 -35.78
CA SER A 8 -4.76 10.64 -35.85
C SER A 8 -4.19 9.86 -37.04
N VAL A 9 -3.16 9.04 -36.81
CA VAL A 9 -2.63 8.09 -37.79
C VAL A 9 -2.42 6.75 -37.09
N GLU A 10 -3.21 5.76 -37.53
CA GLU A 10 -3.07 4.31 -37.34
C GLU A 10 -2.73 3.78 -35.92
N ASN A 11 -3.78 3.33 -35.23
CA ASN A 11 -3.79 2.87 -33.82
C ASN A 11 -2.74 1.82 -33.41
N HIS A 12 -2.13 1.08 -34.33
CA HIS A 12 -1.23 -0.04 -33.98
C HIS A 12 0.21 0.42 -33.69
N GLN A 13 0.69 1.48 -34.35
CA GLN A 13 2.02 2.05 -34.07
C GLN A 13 2.02 2.88 -32.79
N ILE A 14 0.86 3.49 -32.47
CA ILE A 14 0.66 4.28 -31.25
C ILE A 14 0.80 3.40 -30.01
N GLU A 15 0.23 2.18 -30.00
CA GLU A 15 0.33 1.28 -28.86
C GLU A 15 1.78 0.89 -28.54
N ILE A 16 2.55 0.46 -29.54
CA ILE A 16 3.95 0.07 -29.36
C ILE A 16 4.78 1.27 -28.88
N HIS A 17 4.58 2.44 -29.47
CA HIS A 17 5.32 3.65 -29.09
C HIS A 17 4.92 4.14 -27.69
N GLN A 18 3.63 4.08 -27.33
CA GLN A 18 3.16 4.38 -25.97
C GLN A 18 3.71 3.40 -24.95
N TYR A 19 3.77 2.12 -25.29
CA TYR A 19 4.36 1.09 -24.44
C TYR A 19 5.87 1.33 -24.20
N GLN A 20 6.60 1.74 -25.24
CA GLN A 20 8.01 2.10 -25.13
C GLN A 20 8.21 3.38 -24.32
N MET A 21 7.38 4.40 -24.54
CA MET A 21 7.43 5.67 -23.78
C MET A 21 7.06 5.48 -22.31
N GLY A 22 6.10 4.61 -21.99
CA GLY A 22 5.75 4.26 -20.61
C GLY A 22 6.87 3.53 -19.84
N ARG A 23 7.87 3.00 -20.57
CA ARG A 23 9.07 2.35 -20.01
C ARG A 23 10.30 3.26 -20.03
N TYR A 24 10.21 4.45 -20.62
CA TYR A 24 11.33 5.38 -20.67
C TYR A 24 11.62 5.93 -19.26
N ILE A 25 12.83 5.66 -18.77
CA ILE A 25 13.35 6.25 -17.53
C ILE A 25 14.21 7.44 -17.94
N SER A 26 13.97 8.61 -17.34
CA SER A 26 14.78 9.80 -17.63
C SER A 26 16.23 9.60 -17.20
N SER A 27 17.19 10.17 -17.91
CA SER A 27 18.62 10.08 -17.55
C SER A 27 18.91 10.53 -16.11
N LYS A 28 18.13 11.49 -15.59
CA LYS A 28 18.21 11.93 -14.19
C LYS A 28 17.84 10.80 -13.23
N GLU A 29 16.71 10.13 -13.46
CA GLU A 29 16.24 9.03 -12.62
C GLU A 29 17.19 7.83 -12.71
N GLU A 30 17.72 7.53 -13.90
CA GLU A 30 18.69 6.46 -14.12
C GLU A 30 19.99 6.71 -13.33
N VAL A 31 20.52 7.94 -13.36
CA VAL A 31 21.69 8.32 -12.55
C VAL A 31 21.38 8.20 -11.05
N CYS A 32 20.18 8.59 -10.61
CA CYS A 32 19.77 8.39 -9.21
C CYS A 32 19.73 6.90 -8.83
N ARG A 33 19.27 6.02 -9.72
CA ARG A 33 19.29 4.55 -9.52
C ARG A 33 20.72 4.01 -9.44
N ILE A 34 21.60 4.39 -10.38
CA ILE A 34 23.00 3.93 -10.44
C ILE A 34 23.79 4.36 -9.21
N LEU A 35 23.60 5.61 -8.77
CA LEU A 35 24.30 6.17 -7.61
C LEU A 35 23.59 5.92 -6.28
N ASN A 36 22.51 5.12 -6.29
CA ASN A 36 21.70 4.76 -5.14
C ASN A 36 21.18 5.99 -4.36
N PHE A 37 20.91 7.09 -5.05
CA PHE A 37 20.29 8.27 -4.47
C PHE A 37 18.81 8.00 -4.17
N PRO A 38 18.25 8.58 -3.09
CA PRO A 38 16.84 8.45 -2.80
C PRO A 38 16.01 9.10 -3.92
N ILE A 39 15.37 8.27 -4.74
CA ILE A 39 14.48 8.71 -5.83
C ILE A 39 13.12 9.15 -5.24
N HIS A 40 12.73 8.48 -4.16
CA HIS A 40 11.55 8.78 -3.38
C HIS A 40 11.91 8.69 -1.89
N GLU A 41 11.52 9.70 -1.11
CA GLU A 41 11.65 9.69 0.36
C GLU A 41 10.57 8.79 1.00
N ARG A 42 10.44 7.55 0.53
CA ARG A 42 9.51 6.56 1.09
C ARG A 42 10.30 5.53 1.85
N ARG A 43 10.31 5.67 3.18
CA ARG A 43 10.72 4.62 4.11
C ARG A 43 9.51 4.25 4.96
N PRO A 44 9.12 2.98 5.07
CA PRO A 44 9.66 1.81 4.36
C PRO A 44 9.29 1.81 2.87
N THR A 45 9.91 0.89 2.12
CA THR A 45 9.53 0.58 0.73
C THR A 45 8.04 0.27 0.69
N VAL A 46 7.30 0.97 -0.18
CA VAL A 46 5.83 0.98 -0.31
C VAL A 46 5.14 -0.25 0.29
N ILE A 47 4.58 -0.10 1.49
CA ILE A 47 3.80 -1.16 2.14
C ILE A 47 2.35 -1.03 1.70
N HIS A 48 1.85 -2.08 1.05
CA HIS A 48 0.44 -2.16 0.68
C HIS A 48 -0.38 -2.54 1.92
N LEU A 49 -1.10 -1.57 2.48
CA LEU A 49 -2.10 -1.82 3.52
C LEU A 49 -3.32 -2.48 2.87
N SER A 50 -3.35 -3.80 2.93
CA SER A 50 -4.40 -4.61 2.34
C SER A 50 -5.76 -4.29 2.96
N PHE A 51 -6.71 -3.90 2.10
CA PHE A 51 -8.13 -3.85 2.44
C PHE A 51 -8.76 -5.25 2.42
N HIS A 52 -8.16 -6.17 1.66
CA HIS A 52 -8.63 -7.53 1.45
C HIS A 52 -7.50 -8.49 1.86
N LEU A 53 -7.80 -9.50 2.68
CA LEU A 53 -6.85 -10.57 3.00
C LEU A 53 -6.53 -11.41 1.75
N GLU A 54 -5.43 -12.18 1.73
CA GLU A 54 -5.04 -12.98 0.54
C GLU A 54 -6.09 -14.05 0.13
N ILE A 55 -7.00 -14.42 1.04
CA ILE A 55 -8.19 -15.25 0.76
C ILE A 55 -9.45 -14.36 0.65
N GLY A 56 -9.25 -13.11 0.24
CA GLY A 56 -10.26 -12.15 -0.16
C GLY A 56 -11.39 -11.96 0.84
N GLN A 57 -11.12 -11.97 2.15
CA GLN A 57 -12.10 -11.78 3.23
C GLN A 57 -13.45 -12.45 2.90
N ARG A 58 -13.39 -13.66 2.31
CA ARG A 58 -14.54 -14.28 1.64
C ARG A 58 -15.40 -14.92 2.71
N VAL A 59 -16.44 -14.20 3.11
CA VAL A 59 -17.42 -14.67 4.09
C VAL A 59 -18.60 -15.27 3.35
N TYR A 60 -18.95 -16.53 3.66
CA TYR A 60 -20.17 -17.17 3.17
C TYR A 60 -21.31 -16.87 4.14
N PHE A 61 -22.34 -16.17 3.67
CA PHE A 61 -23.51 -15.86 4.49
C PHE A 61 -24.55 -16.98 4.41
N THR A 62 -24.94 -17.50 5.57
CA THR A 62 -26.12 -18.32 5.81
C THR A 62 -27.02 -17.60 6.81
N THR A 63 -28.29 -17.97 6.89
CA THR A 63 -29.24 -17.36 7.83
C THR A 63 -28.81 -17.49 9.29
N GLU A 64 -28.01 -18.50 9.61
CA GLU A 64 -27.51 -18.76 10.97
C GLU A 64 -26.21 -18.01 11.28
N ASN A 65 -25.30 -17.86 10.31
CA ASN A 65 -23.99 -17.26 10.54
C ASN A 65 -23.94 -15.75 10.24
N ALA A 66 -24.92 -15.20 9.52
CA ALA A 66 -24.89 -13.81 9.09
C ALA A 66 -24.84 -12.84 10.27
N ALA A 67 -25.60 -13.14 11.34
CA ALA A 67 -25.57 -12.35 12.57
C ALA A 67 -24.21 -12.41 13.28
N GLN A 68 -23.56 -13.58 13.30
CA GLN A 68 -22.23 -13.74 13.91
C GLN A 68 -21.15 -13.00 13.10
N HIS A 69 -21.17 -13.11 11.78
CA HIS A 69 -20.23 -12.40 10.91
C HIS A 69 -20.42 -10.88 10.95
N ALA A 70 -21.65 -10.41 11.13
CA ALA A 70 -21.94 -8.98 11.32
C ALA A 70 -21.42 -8.45 12.66
N GLN A 71 -21.40 -9.28 13.71
CA GLN A 71 -20.90 -8.90 15.04
C GLN A 71 -19.38 -8.90 15.12
N ALA A 72 -18.70 -9.79 14.40
CA ALA A 72 -17.24 -9.92 14.41
C ALA A 72 -16.66 -10.09 13.00
N PRO A 73 -16.59 -9.01 12.20
CA PRO A 73 -15.97 -9.07 10.88
C PRO A 73 -14.48 -9.38 10.99
N GLU A 74 -13.96 -10.15 10.04
CA GLU A 74 -12.54 -10.46 9.98
C GLU A 74 -11.72 -9.19 9.76
N GLU A 75 -10.78 -8.88 10.67
CA GLU A 75 -10.01 -7.64 10.59
C GLU A 75 -8.91 -7.75 9.53
N ALA A 76 -9.06 -6.97 8.46
CA ALA A 76 -7.97 -6.66 7.52
C ALA A 76 -7.04 -5.59 8.14
N THR A 77 -5.82 -5.52 7.65
CA THR A 77 -4.75 -4.61 8.11
C THR A 77 -5.19 -3.13 8.14
N LEU A 78 -6.08 -2.70 7.24
CA LEU A 78 -6.63 -1.34 7.29
C LEU A 78 -7.72 -1.16 8.35
N THR A 79 -8.58 -2.15 8.53
CA THR A 79 -9.68 -2.08 9.51
C THR A 79 -9.13 -2.03 10.93
N SER A 80 -8.09 -2.82 11.21
CA SER A 80 -7.38 -2.79 12.49
C SER A 80 -6.66 -1.46 12.72
N LEU A 81 -6.22 -0.77 11.66
CA LEU A 81 -5.65 0.57 11.78
C LEU A 81 -6.70 1.59 12.29
N PHE A 82 -7.93 1.53 11.77
CA PHE A 82 -8.99 2.41 12.25
C PHE A 82 -9.35 2.16 13.72
N ARG A 83 -9.16 0.93 14.20
CA ARG A 83 -9.31 0.58 15.61
C ARG A 83 -8.15 1.07 16.49
N LEU A 84 -6.93 1.10 15.94
CA LEU A 84 -5.74 1.59 16.65
C LEU A 84 -5.80 3.11 16.90
N CYS A 85 -6.28 3.90 15.93
CA CYS A 85 -6.29 5.36 16.05
C CYS A 85 -6.99 5.94 17.30
N PRO A 86 -8.13 5.40 17.79
CA PRO A 86 -8.72 5.85 19.05
C PRO A 86 -8.03 5.30 20.31
N GLU A 87 -7.30 4.19 20.23
CA GLU A 87 -6.60 3.60 21.38
C GLU A 87 -5.22 4.24 21.62
N ASP A 88 -4.58 4.73 20.55
CA ASP A 88 -3.24 5.32 20.58
C ASP A 88 -3.27 6.75 20.00
N GLU A 89 -3.05 7.74 20.85
CA GLU A 89 -3.01 9.15 20.49
C GLU A 89 -1.89 9.44 19.48
N PHE A 90 -0.78 8.69 19.51
CA PHE A 90 0.28 8.82 18.53
C PHE A 90 -0.17 8.32 17.15
N ALA A 91 -0.85 7.17 17.10
CA ALA A 91 -1.39 6.63 15.85
C ALA A 91 -2.40 7.59 15.19
N HIS A 92 -3.15 8.37 15.97
CA HIS A 92 -4.07 9.39 15.47
C HIS A 92 -3.35 10.54 14.74
N THR A 93 -2.09 10.82 15.07
CA THR A 93 -1.29 11.89 14.42
C THR A 93 -0.70 11.46 13.08
N LEU A 94 -0.68 10.16 12.77
CA LEU A 94 0.00 9.61 11.61
C LEU A 94 -0.92 9.54 10.39
N LEU A 95 -0.34 9.83 9.22
CA LEU A 95 -0.99 9.49 7.96
C LEU A 95 -0.96 7.98 7.74
N ARG A 96 -1.93 7.46 6.98
CA ARG A 96 -2.01 6.02 6.65
C ARG A 96 -0.69 5.44 6.11
N ASN A 97 0.06 6.20 5.33
CA ASN A 97 1.35 5.79 4.77
C ASN A 97 2.53 5.88 5.78
N GLU A 98 2.32 6.49 6.93
CA GLU A 98 3.29 6.66 8.02
C GLU A 98 3.14 5.63 9.12
N VAL A 99 1.96 5.02 9.24
CA VAL A 99 1.71 3.95 10.22
C VAL A 99 2.70 2.80 10.05
N PRO A 100 2.96 2.26 8.84
CA PRO A 100 3.91 1.17 8.67
C PRO A 100 5.38 1.56 8.94
N LYS A 101 5.67 2.85 9.18
CA LYS A 101 6.99 3.32 9.63
C LYS A 101 7.20 3.15 11.12
N ASN A 102 6.10 3.26 11.88
CA ASN A 102 6.11 3.33 13.33
C ASN A 102 5.52 2.07 13.98
N TYR A 103 4.68 1.34 13.25
CA TYR A 103 4.02 0.12 13.69
C TYR A 103 4.28 -1.03 12.72
N THR A 104 4.47 -2.21 13.29
CA THR A 104 4.61 -3.48 12.58
C THR A 104 3.29 -4.25 12.69
N TRP A 105 2.84 -4.81 11.57
CA TRP A 105 1.65 -5.68 11.56
C TRP A 105 2.03 -7.10 12.01
N ASN A 106 1.37 -7.60 13.05
CA ASN A 106 1.45 -9.00 13.44
C ASN A 106 0.28 -9.79 12.84
N ASN A 107 0.58 -10.68 11.89
CA ASN A 107 -0.45 -11.44 11.18
C ASN A 107 -1.07 -12.56 12.03
N GLY A 108 -0.41 -13.01 13.09
CA GLY A 108 -0.95 -14.02 14.00
C GLY A 108 -2.05 -13.44 14.88
N ASP A 109 -1.74 -12.33 15.55
CA ASP A 109 -2.66 -11.67 16.49
C ASP A 109 -3.57 -10.65 15.81
N LYS A 110 -3.35 -10.35 14.52
CA LYS A 110 -4.04 -9.30 13.76
C LYS A 110 -4.01 -7.93 14.45
N THR A 111 -2.88 -7.59 15.06
CA THR A 111 -2.67 -6.35 15.80
C THR A 111 -1.47 -5.57 15.30
N TRP A 112 -1.47 -4.27 15.60
CA TRP A 112 -0.35 -3.37 15.35
C TRP A 112 0.54 -3.30 16.60
N GLY A 113 1.82 -3.64 16.45
CA GLY A 113 2.82 -3.50 17.50
C GLY A 113 3.78 -2.35 17.20
N ASN A 114 4.20 -1.59 18.21
CA ASN A 114 5.21 -0.55 18.04
C ASN A 114 6.54 -1.14 17.53
N VAL A 115 7.16 -0.49 16.54
CA VAL A 115 8.45 -0.91 15.98
C VAL A 115 9.54 -0.95 17.06
N GLU A 116 9.49 -0.08 18.07
CA GLU A 116 10.42 -0.08 19.20
C GLU A 116 10.36 -1.36 20.06
N ASN A 117 9.19 -2.01 20.16
CA ASN A 117 9.03 -3.27 20.89
C ASN A 117 9.46 -4.50 20.08
N THR A 118 9.68 -4.35 18.78
CA THR A 118 10.05 -5.48 17.90
C THR A 118 11.56 -5.73 17.88
N GLY A 119 12.37 -4.79 18.38
CA GLY A 119 13.83 -4.91 18.49
C GLY A 119 14.35 -5.76 19.66
N ARG A 120 13.47 -6.44 20.41
CA ARG A 120 13.84 -7.29 21.57
C ARG A 120 13.75 -8.80 21.32
N LEU A 121 13.52 -9.22 20.08
CA LEU A 121 13.47 -10.64 19.72
C LEU A 121 14.44 -10.95 18.57
N TYR A 122 15.71 -10.60 18.74
CA TYR A 122 16.86 -11.33 18.18
C TYR A 122 18.05 -11.20 19.12
#